data_AF-A0A3C1B5K5-F1
#
_entry.id   AF-A0A3C1B5K5-F1
#
_cell.length_a   1.000
_cell.length_b   1.000
_cell.length_c   1.000
_cell.angle_alpha   90.00
_cell.angle_beta   90.00
_cell.angle_gamma   90.00
#
_symmetry.space_group_name_H-M   'P 1'
#
loop_
_entity.id
_entity.type
_entity.pdbx_description
1 polymer ?
#
loop_
_entity_poly.entity_id
_entity_poly.type
_entity_poly.pdbx_seq_one_letter_code
_entity_poly.pdbx_strand_id
1 'polypeptide(L)'
;EKIDIIPWNEDQPTFLVNALQPAEVSKVVLDEEAERIEVVVPEEQLSLAIGRRGQNVRLASQLTNLDIDIMTEAEESARRQKEFEVRTQLFMETLDLDEFFAQLLVSEGFTSLEEVAYVEVDELLVIDGVDEDTAKELQVRAQEYLEEAARKALERARELGVEDSLVSFEGLTPKMIEALAEDGIKTLEDFATCADWELAGGWTTVDGERVKDDGLLESFDVSLEEAQDLVMTARIVLGWVDPNDLITEGADADDATETEEES
;
A
#
# COMPACT_ATOMS: atom_id res chain seq x y z
N GLU A 1 7.06 14.68 33.82
CA GLU A 1 6.17 13.80 33.05
C GLU A 1 4.76 14.35 33.11
N LYS A 2 4.09 14.47 31.97
CA LYS A 2 2.63 14.67 31.91
C LYS A 2 2.04 13.31 31.52
N ILE A 3 1.04 12.85 32.25
CA ILE A 3 0.40 11.56 32.03
C ILE A 3 -1.05 11.85 31.69
N ASP A 4 -1.45 11.47 30.49
CA ASP A 4 -2.82 11.56 30.01
C ASP A 4 -3.46 10.16 30.09
N ILE A 5 -4.73 10.10 30.51
CA ILE A 5 -5.49 8.84 30.65
C ILE A 5 -6.58 8.86 29.60
N ILE A 6 -6.53 7.91 28.67
CA ILE A 6 -7.47 7.78 27.56
C ILE A 6 -8.25 6.47 27.68
N PRO A 7 -9.52 6.44 27.26
CA PRO A 7 -10.30 5.20 27.21
C PRO A 7 -9.84 4.32 26.04
N TRP A 8 -9.55 3.05 26.33
CA TRP A 8 -9.26 2.05 25.31
C TRP A 8 -10.54 1.62 24.59
N ASN A 9 -10.43 1.29 23.29
CA ASN A 9 -11.50 0.75 22.46
C ASN A 9 -10.92 -0.29 21.49
N GLU A 10 -11.72 -1.32 21.17
CA GLU A 10 -11.37 -2.33 20.15
C GLU A 10 -11.43 -1.75 18.73
N ASP A 11 -12.32 -0.79 18.49
CA ASP A 11 -12.43 -0.08 17.21
C ASP A 11 -11.25 0.89 17.03
N GLN A 12 -10.36 0.58 16.09
CA GLN A 12 -9.11 1.33 15.84
C GLN A 12 -9.36 2.83 15.56
N PRO A 13 -10.30 3.23 14.68
CA PRO A 13 -10.62 4.64 14.49
C PRO A 13 -11.06 5.33 15.78
N THR A 14 -11.93 4.70 16.58
CA THR A 14 -12.37 5.27 17.86
C THR A 14 -11.23 5.37 18.86
N PHE A 15 -10.36 4.37 18.92
CA PHE A 15 -9.20 4.37 19.82
C PHE A 15 -8.19 5.47 19.44
N LEU A 16 -7.96 5.67 18.14
CA LEU A 16 -7.12 6.76 17.64
C LEU A 16 -7.65 8.14 18.00
N VAL A 17 -8.96 8.37 17.84
CA VAL A 17 -9.60 9.65 18.24
C VAL A 17 -9.40 9.90 19.74
N ASN A 18 -9.48 8.85 20.56
CA ASN A 18 -9.18 8.97 22.00
C ASN A 18 -7.70 9.25 22.26
N ALA A 19 -6.79 8.65 21.50
CA ALA A 19 -5.35 8.85 21.61
C ALA A 19 -4.88 10.25 21.21
N LEU A 20 -5.60 10.92 20.31
CA LEU A 20 -5.28 12.28 19.86
C LEU A 20 -5.80 13.39 20.78
N GLN A 21 -6.51 13.05 21.87
CA GLN A 21 -6.97 14.04 22.84
C GLN A 21 -5.79 14.86 23.39
N PRO A 22 -5.94 16.20 23.53
CA PRO A 22 -7.19 16.98 23.50
C PRO A 22 -7.61 17.53 22.11
N ALA A 23 -6.97 17.12 21.01
CA ALA A 23 -7.35 17.59 19.68
C ALA A 23 -8.68 16.97 19.22
N GLU A 24 -9.53 17.78 18.58
CA GLU A 24 -10.76 17.32 17.97
C GLU A 24 -10.50 16.88 16.52
N VAL A 25 -11.03 15.71 16.16
CA VAL A 25 -10.87 15.09 14.85
C VAL A 25 -12.16 15.25 14.03
N SER A 26 -12.05 15.73 12.79
CA SER A 26 -13.19 15.89 11.88
C SER A 26 -13.54 14.56 11.18
N LYS A 27 -12.53 13.85 10.66
CA LYS A 27 -12.71 12.62 9.87
C LYS A 27 -11.49 11.72 10.07
N VAL A 28 -11.72 10.41 10.03
CA VAL A 28 -10.68 9.39 10.04
C VAL A 28 -10.91 8.48 8.84
N VAL A 29 -9.85 8.19 8.09
CA VAL A 29 -9.84 7.21 7.00
C VAL A 29 -8.78 6.18 7.34
N LEU A 30 -9.21 4.94 7.54
CA LEU A 30 -8.33 3.81 7.79
C LEU A 30 -8.04 3.12 6.45
N ASP A 31 -6.77 2.89 6.19
CA ASP A 31 -6.29 1.98 5.15
C ASP A 31 -5.85 0.70 5.86
N GLU A 32 -6.67 -0.36 5.74
CA GLU A 32 -6.42 -1.63 6.43
C GLU A 32 -5.26 -2.41 5.80
N GLU A 33 -4.98 -2.21 4.52
CA GLU A 33 -3.91 -2.91 3.78
C GLU A 33 -2.54 -2.28 4.07
N ALA A 34 -2.48 -0.95 4.20
CA ALA A 34 -1.24 -0.21 4.43
C ALA A 34 -0.88 0.03 5.91
N GLU A 35 -1.67 -0.49 6.87
CA GLU A 35 -1.58 -0.17 8.32
C GLU A 35 -1.48 1.35 8.60
N ARG A 36 -2.05 2.15 7.70
CA ARG A 36 -1.95 3.61 7.69
C ARG A 36 -3.30 4.20 8.00
N ILE A 37 -3.30 5.26 8.80
CA ILE A 37 -4.52 5.96 9.18
C ILE A 37 -4.36 7.45 8.95
N GLU A 38 -5.30 8.00 8.19
CA GLU A 38 -5.34 9.40 7.85
C GLU A 38 -6.38 10.12 8.71
N VAL A 39 -5.94 11.20 9.34
CA VAL A 39 -6.74 11.97 10.29
C VAL A 39 -6.88 13.39 9.77
N VAL A 40 -8.12 13.78 9.52
CA VAL A 40 -8.46 15.14 9.13
C VAL A 40 -8.87 15.92 10.36
N VAL A 41 -8.21 17.04 10.60
CA VAL A 41 -8.49 17.94 11.72
C VAL A 41 -8.77 19.37 11.23
N PRO A 42 -9.48 20.19 12.01
CA PRO A 42 -9.55 21.62 11.75
C PRO A 42 -8.17 22.28 11.78
N GLU A 43 -7.97 23.34 10.99
CA GLU A 43 -6.67 24.02 10.86
C GLU A 43 -6.12 24.50 12.22
N GLU A 44 -6.99 24.99 13.10
CA GLU A 44 -6.63 25.43 14.45
C GLU A 44 -6.20 24.28 15.37
N GLN A 45 -6.62 23.05 15.08
CA GLN A 45 -6.30 21.84 15.86
C GLN A 45 -5.07 21.11 15.35
N LEU A 46 -4.59 21.39 14.12
CA LEU A 46 -3.44 20.72 13.51
C LEU A 46 -2.21 20.70 14.43
N SER A 47 -1.85 21.87 14.98
CA SER A 47 -0.71 22.02 15.88
C SER A 47 -0.87 21.24 17.19
N LEU A 48 -2.11 21.13 17.69
CA LEU A 48 -2.43 20.39 18.90
C LEU A 48 -2.37 18.88 18.66
N ALA A 49 -2.94 18.42 17.54
CA ALA A 49 -2.97 17.02 17.13
C ALA A 49 -1.56 16.46 16.90
N ILE A 50 -0.69 17.21 16.23
CA ILE A 50 0.73 16.85 16.03
C ILE A 50 1.50 16.94 17.36
N GLY A 51 1.23 17.98 18.14
CA GLY A 51 1.94 18.27 19.38
C GLY A 51 3.36 18.80 19.17
N ARG A 52 4.01 19.22 20.27
CA ARG A 52 5.36 19.82 20.19
C ARG A 52 6.38 18.79 19.67
N ARG A 53 7.02 19.07 18.53
CA ARG A 53 7.96 18.17 17.85
C ARG A 53 7.34 16.81 17.47
N GLY A 54 6.05 16.80 17.13
CA GLY A 54 5.33 15.57 16.77
C GLY A 54 5.14 14.61 17.94
N GLN A 55 5.28 15.08 19.18
CA GLN A 55 5.21 14.21 20.35
C GLN A 55 3.85 13.51 20.47
N ASN A 56 2.76 14.20 20.17
CA ASN A 56 1.42 13.67 20.38
C ASN A 56 1.10 12.59 19.36
N VAL A 57 1.29 12.90 18.07
CA VAL A 57 1.13 11.92 16.98
C VAL A 57 2.05 10.71 17.14
N ARG A 58 3.29 10.90 17.63
CA ARG A 58 4.22 9.77 17.87
C ARG A 58 3.76 8.86 19.00
N LEU A 59 3.23 9.42 20.09
CA LEU A 59 2.69 8.61 21.18
C LEU A 59 1.42 7.88 20.76
N ALA A 60 0.54 8.54 19.99
CA ALA A 60 -0.65 7.91 19.44
C ALA A 60 -0.26 6.75 18.50
N SER A 61 0.70 6.96 17.59
CA SER A 61 1.18 5.93 16.65
C SER A 61 1.79 4.73 17.37
N GLN A 62 2.58 4.95 18.43
CA GLN A 62 3.12 3.88 19.26
C GLN A 62 2.04 3.12 20.05
N LEU A 63 0.95 3.78 20.38
CA LEU A 63 -0.14 3.21 21.17
C LEU A 63 -1.13 2.42 20.30
N THR A 64 -1.39 2.87 19.08
CA THR A 64 -2.26 2.19 18.12
C THR A 64 -1.51 1.18 17.24
N ASN A 65 -0.17 1.27 17.19
CA ASN A 65 0.69 0.55 16.25
C ASN A 65 0.31 0.81 14.79
N LEU A 66 -0.05 2.05 14.46
CA LEU A 66 -0.42 2.49 13.10
C LEU A 66 0.43 3.70 12.71
N ASP A 67 0.68 3.88 11.41
CA ASP A 67 1.28 5.12 10.92
C ASP A 67 0.18 6.17 10.73
N ILE A 68 0.27 7.27 11.49
CA ILE A 68 -0.78 8.29 11.54
C ILE A 68 -0.34 9.50 10.72
N ASP A 69 -1.08 9.80 9.66
CA ASP A 69 -0.94 11.03 8.89
C ASP A 69 -2.03 12.03 9.28
N ILE A 70 -1.63 13.24 9.69
CA ILE A 70 -2.56 14.28 10.15
C ILE A 70 -2.53 15.44 9.17
N MET A 71 -3.69 15.77 8.61
CA MET A 71 -3.86 16.86 7.66
C MET A 71 -5.10 17.70 7.95
N THR A 72 -5.14 18.88 7.35
CA THR A 72 -6.31 19.76 7.42
C THR A 72 -7.36 19.40 6.38
N GLU A 73 -8.60 19.87 6.58
CA GLU A 73 -9.68 19.72 5.58
C GLU A 73 -9.31 20.33 4.21
N ALA A 74 -8.54 21.42 4.23
CA ALA A 74 -8.06 22.06 3.01
C ALA A 74 -7.01 21.20 2.28
N GLU A 75 -6.09 20.58 3.03
CA GLU A 75 -5.08 19.68 2.48
C GLU A 75 -5.71 18.39 1.94
N GLU A 76 -6.66 17.79 2.65
CA GLU A 76 -7.38 16.60 2.19
C GLU A 76 -8.17 16.89 0.90
N SER A 77 -8.85 18.02 0.83
CA SER A 77 -9.57 18.47 -0.37
C SER A 77 -8.62 18.70 -1.56
N ALA A 78 -7.48 19.36 -1.33
CA ALA A 78 -6.48 19.60 -2.35
C ALA A 78 -5.84 18.29 -2.85
N ARG A 79 -5.60 17.33 -1.95
CA ARG A 79 -5.06 16.02 -2.28
C ARG A 79 -6.04 15.23 -3.15
N ARG A 80 -7.32 15.17 -2.76
CA ARG A 80 -8.38 14.52 -3.56
C ARG A 80 -8.53 15.13 -4.94
N GLN A 81 -8.48 16.46 -5.06
CA GLN A 81 -8.52 17.13 -6.36
C GLN A 81 -7.32 16.74 -7.23
N LYS A 82 -6.12 16.68 -6.64
CA LYS A 82 -4.91 16.26 -7.34
C LYS A 82 -4.95 14.80 -7.76
N GLU A 83 -5.41 13.89 -6.90
CA GLU A 83 -5.62 12.47 -7.23
C GLU A 83 -6.61 12.33 -8.39
N PHE A 84 -7.73 13.07 -8.34
CA PHE A 84 -8.73 13.08 -9.40
C PHE A 84 -8.14 13.53 -10.74
N GLU A 85 -7.35 14.61 -10.74
CA GLU A 85 -6.66 15.13 -11.93
C GLU A 85 -5.63 14.12 -12.48
N VAL A 86 -4.81 13.52 -11.60
CA VAL A 86 -3.80 12.52 -11.98
C VAL A 86 -4.45 11.29 -12.62
N ARG A 87 -5.51 10.75 -12.01
CA ARG A 87 -6.24 9.59 -12.54
C ARG A 87 -6.96 9.92 -13.85
N THR A 88 -7.54 11.11 -13.95
CA THR A 88 -8.16 11.58 -15.20
C THR A 88 -7.12 11.61 -16.31
N GLN A 89 -5.93 12.18 -16.06
CA GLN A 89 -4.84 12.21 -17.05
C GLN A 89 -4.35 10.82 -17.41
N LEU A 90 -4.20 9.92 -16.43
CA LEU A 90 -3.85 8.52 -16.68
C LEU A 90 -4.80 7.89 -17.70
N PHE A 91 -6.10 7.97 -17.49
CA PHE A 91 -7.08 7.37 -18.41
C PHE A 91 -7.11 8.06 -19.78
N MET A 92 -6.96 9.39 -19.84
CA MET A 92 -6.86 10.10 -21.11
C MET A 92 -5.65 9.65 -21.94
N GLU A 93 -4.47 9.56 -21.31
CA GLU A 93 -3.22 9.24 -22.00
C GLU A 93 -3.12 7.78 -22.45
N THR A 94 -3.75 6.86 -21.70
CA THR A 94 -3.55 5.41 -21.88
C THR A 94 -4.70 4.73 -22.59
N LEU A 95 -5.94 5.19 -22.39
CA LEU A 95 -7.15 4.61 -22.99
C LEU A 95 -7.67 5.42 -24.18
N ASP A 96 -7.01 6.53 -24.54
CA ASP A 96 -7.42 7.46 -25.60
C ASP A 96 -8.87 7.95 -25.40
N LEU A 97 -9.15 8.41 -24.18
CA LEU A 97 -10.44 8.95 -23.78
C LEU A 97 -10.41 10.46 -23.79
N ASP A 98 -11.58 11.07 -24.03
CA ASP A 98 -11.75 12.48 -23.77
C ASP A 98 -11.83 12.75 -22.25
N GLU A 99 -11.67 14.03 -21.89
CA GLU A 99 -11.66 14.46 -20.49
C GLU A 99 -12.97 14.10 -19.78
N PHE A 100 -14.11 14.16 -20.46
CA PHE A 100 -15.40 13.90 -19.85
C PHE A 100 -15.56 12.42 -19.48
N PHE A 101 -15.21 11.51 -20.40
CA PHE A 101 -15.25 10.06 -20.13
C PHE A 101 -14.22 9.64 -19.08
N ALA A 102 -13.01 10.21 -19.12
CA ALA A 102 -12.00 9.94 -18.10
C ALA A 102 -12.45 10.38 -16.70
N GLN A 103 -13.05 11.57 -16.57
CA GLN A 103 -13.60 12.04 -15.30
C GLN A 103 -14.73 11.14 -14.78
N LEU A 104 -15.55 10.59 -15.68
CA LEU A 104 -16.65 9.71 -15.30
C LEU A 104 -16.13 8.39 -14.71
N LEU A 105 -15.10 7.79 -15.31
CA LEU A 105 -14.41 6.62 -14.75
C LEU A 105 -13.90 6.89 -13.34
N VAL A 106 -13.18 8.00 -13.14
CA VAL A 106 -12.67 8.36 -11.81
C VAL A 106 -13.81 8.61 -10.82
N SER A 107 -14.93 9.17 -11.27
CA SER A 107 -16.09 9.46 -10.41
C SER A 107 -16.85 8.20 -9.97
N GLU A 108 -16.85 7.15 -10.79
CA GLU A 108 -17.39 5.83 -10.44
C GLU A 108 -16.39 5.01 -9.59
N GLY A 109 -15.21 5.58 -9.31
CA GLY A 109 -14.26 5.01 -8.35
C GLY A 109 -13.09 4.27 -8.99
N PHE A 110 -12.98 4.22 -10.31
CA PHE A 110 -11.84 3.58 -10.97
C PHE A 110 -10.54 4.34 -10.66
N THR A 111 -9.57 3.63 -10.09
CA THR A 111 -8.31 4.21 -9.63
C THR A 111 -7.10 3.82 -10.47
N SER A 112 -7.19 2.69 -11.19
CA SER A 112 -6.08 2.08 -11.92
C SER A 112 -6.53 1.50 -13.27
N LEU A 113 -5.56 1.17 -14.14
CA LEU A 113 -5.85 0.52 -15.43
C LEU A 113 -6.20 -0.95 -15.24
N GLU A 114 -5.64 -1.57 -14.21
CA GLU A 114 -5.88 -2.94 -13.81
C GLU A 114 -7.35 -3.15 -13.44
N GLU A 115 -7.93 -2.24 -12.66
CA GLU A 115 -9.37 -2.26 -12.37
C GLU A 115 -10.19 -2.18 -13.66
N VAL A 116 -9.89 -1.21 -14.54
CA VAL A 116 -10.62 -1.07 -15.82
C VAL A 116 -10.48 -2.33 -16.69
N ALA A 117 -9.29 -2.93 -16.73
CA ALA A 117 -8.97 -4.09 -17.56
C ALA A 117 -9.66 -5.40 -17.12
N TYR A 118 -9.89 -5.57 -15.81
CA TYR A 118 -10.28 -6.87 -15.23
C TYR A 118 -11.57 -6.85 -14.40
N VAL A 119 -12.18 -5.68 -14.16
CA VAL A 119 -13.49 -5.60 -13.52
C VAL A 119 -14.56 -6.34 -14.32
N GLU A 120 -15.64 -6.76 -13.67
CA GLU A 120 -16.81 -7.27 -14.38
C GLU A 120 -17.40 -6.19 -15.30
N VAL A 121 -17.82 -6.59 -16.50
CA VAL A 121 -18.37 -5.67 -17.51
C VAL A 121 -19.57 -4.89 -16.94
N ASP A 122 -20.36 -5.51 -16.07
CA ASP A 122 -21.55 -4.89 -15.46
C ASP A 122 -21.20 -3.65 -14.61
N GLU A 123 -20.02 -3.59 -13.99
CA GLU A 123 -19.56 -2.41 -13.24
C GLU A 123 -19.26 -1.23 -14.19
N LEU A 124 -18.72 -1.52 -15.38
CA LEU A 124 -18.50 -0.50 -16.41
C LEU A 124 -19.82 -0.01 -17.03
N LEU A 125 -20.87 -0.83 -17.06
CA LEU A 125 -22.17 -0.45 -17.58
C LEU A 125 -22.94 0.54 -16.69
N VAL A 126 -22.50 0.73 -15.44
CA VAL A 126 -23.08 1.74 -14.54
C VAL A 126 -22.70 3.17 -14.98
N ILE A 127 -21.57 3.31 -15.68
CA ILE A 127 -21.04 4.56 -16.20
C ILE A 127 -22.00 5.12 -17.27
N ASP A 128 -22.48 6.36 -17.07
CA ASP A 128 -23.37 7.02 -18.03
C ASP A 128 -22.71 7.15 -19.42
N GLY A 129 -23.39 6.62 -20.44
CA GLY A 129 -22.91 6.63 -21.81
C GLY A 129 -22.00 5.45 -22.20
N VAL A 130 -21.76 4.49 -21.30
CA VAL A 130 -21.06 3.24 -21.63
C VAL A 130 -22.06 2.13 -21.92
N ASP A 131 -21.94 1.52 -23.11
CA ASP A 131 -22.66 0.31 -23.48
C ASP A 131 -21.72 -0.91 -23.49
N GLU A 132 -22.27 -2.10 -23.74
CA GLU A 132 -21.53 -3.37 -23.67
C GLU A 132 -20.35 -3.42 -24.66
N ASP A 133 -20.51 -2.81 -25.83
CA ASP A 133 -19.45 -2.74 -26.83
C ASP A 133 -18.34 -1.77 -26.38
N THR A 134 -18.71 -0.61 -25.86
CA THR A 134 -17.78 0.40 -25.33
C THR A 134 -17.02 -0.13 -24.11
N ALA A 135 -17.69 -0.81 -23.18
CA ALA A 135 -17.06 -1.41 -22.00
C ALA A 135 -16.00 -2.45 -22.39
N LYS A 136 -16.30 -3.32 -23.36
CA LYS A 136 -15.33 -4.30 -23.89
C LYS A 136 -14.17 -3.61 -24.59
N GLU A 137 -14.44 -2.54 -25.34
CA GLU A 137 -13.37 -1.78 -26.00
C GLU A 137 -12.43 -1.12 -24.97
N LEU A 138 -12.97 -0.54 -23.89
CA LEU A 138 -12.19 0.00 -22.78
C LEU A 138 -11.29 -1.06 -22.14
N GLN A 139 -11.86 -2.24 -21.84
CA GLN A 139 -11.11 -3.37 -21.29
C GLN A 139 -9.97 -3.80 -22.22
N VAL A 140 -10.25 -3.95 -23.51
CA VAL A 140 -9.23 -4.34 -24.49
C VAL A 140 -8.11 -3.31 -24.55
N ARG A 141 -8.43 -2.01 -24.61
CA ARG A 141 -7.41 -0.95 -24.63
C ARG A 141 -6.56 -0.95 -23.36
N ALA A 142 -7.19 -1.13 -22.19
CA ALA A 142 -6.48 -1.22 -20.91
C ALA A 142 -5.54 -2.42 -20.88
N GLN A 143 -6.02 -3.60 -21.29
CA GLN A 143 -5.23 -4.83 -21.37
C GLN A 143 -4.05 -4.68 -22.33
N GLU A 144 -4.28 -4.18 -23.55
CA GLU A 144 -3.22 -3.96 -24.55
C GLU A 144 -2.15 -2.99 -24.03
N TYR A 145 -2.55 -1.92 -23.33
CA TYR A 145 -1.62 -0.99 -22.72
C TYR A 145 -0.78 -1.65 -21.62
N LEU A 146 -1.42 -2.42 -20.72
CA LEU A 146 -0.75 -3.13 -19.63
C LEU A 146 0.24 -4.18 -20.17
N GLU A 147 -0.16 -4.96 -21.19
CA GLU A 147 0.70 -5.94 -21.84
C GLU A 147 1.92 -5.29 -22.50
N GLU A 148 1.71 -4.18 -23.20
CA GLU A 148 2.79 -3.43 -23.84
C GLU A 148 3.74 -2.79 -22.82
N ALA A 149 3.20 -2.26 -21.72
CA ALA A 149 4.00 -1.74 -20.61
C ALA A 149 4.81 -2.86 -19.94
N ALA A 150 4.21 -4.01 -19.69
CA ALA A 150 4.86 -5.18 -19.14
C ALA A 150 6.00 -5.68 -20.04
N ARG A 151 5.76 -5.76 -21.35
CA ARG A 151 6.78 -6.14 -22.33
C ARG A 151 7.97 -5.19 -22.30
N LYS A 152 7.72 -3.88 -22.31
CA LYS A 152 8.78 -2.86 -22.23
C LYS A 152 9.57 -2.95 -20.92
N ALA A 153 8.89 -3.13 -19.79
CA ALA A 153 9.51 -3.26 -18.49
C ALA A 153 10.46 -4.46 -18.45
N LEU A 154 10.03 -5.63 -18.94
CA LEU A 154 10.89 -6.82 -19.05
C LEU A 154 12.05 -6.63 -20.02
N GLU A 155 11.84 -5.94 -21.15
CA GLU A 155 12.92 -5.61 -22.08
C GLU A 155 13.99 -4.76 -21.40
N ARG A 156 13.60 -3.71 -20.67
CA ARG A 156 14.54 -2.87 -19.91
C ARG A 156 15.23 -3.61 -18.79
N ALA A 157 14.49 -4.40 -18.01
CA ALA A 157 15.06 -5.26 -16.97
C ALA A 157 16.14 -6.20 -17.55
N ARG A 158 15.88 -6.82 -18.71
CA ARG A 158 16.86 -7.65 -19.41
C ARG A 158 18.07 -6.87 -19.89
N GLU A 159 17.90 -5.64 -20.37
CA GLU A 159 19.01 -4.75 -20.73
C GLU A 159 19.89 -4.39 -19.53
N LEU A 160 19.29 -4.26 -18.34
CA LEU A 160 19.98 -4.05 -17.07
C LEU A 160 20.67 -5.32 -16.53
N GLY A 161 20.42 -6.46 -17.16
CA GLY A 161 21.08 -7.74 -16.88
C GLY A 161 20.32 -8.63 -15.90
N VAL A 162 19.01 -8.43 -15.75
CA VAL A 162 18.15 -9.34 -14.98
C VAL A 162 18.16 -10.74 -15.59
N GLU A 163 18.29 -11.75 -14.74
CA GLU A 163 18.27 -13.16 -15.11
C GLU A 163 16.87 -13.75 -15.09
N ASP A 164 16.67 -14.84 -15.84
CA ASP A 164 15.38 -15.53 -15.90
C ASP A 164 14.92 -16.07 -14.53
N SER A 165 15.85 -16.24 -13.57
CA SER A 165 15.53 -16.63 -12.18
C SER A 165 14.62 -15.62 -11.49
N LEU A 166 14.86 -14.31 -11.67
CA LEU A 166 14.02 -13.26 -11.12
C LEU A 166 12.77 -13.03 -11.97
N VAL A 167 12.88 -13.11 -13.30
CA VAL A 167 11.74 -12.93 -14.22
C VAL A 167 10.67 -13.99 -14.04
N SER A 168 11.06 -15.23 -13.73
CA SER A 168 10.14 -16.36 -13.54
C SER A 168 9.57 -16.48 -12.13
N PHE A 169 9.96 -15.59 -11.22
CA PHE A 169 9.49 -15.60 -9.85
C PHE A 169 8.03 -15.13 -9.76
N GLU A 170 7.18 -15.96 -9.16
CA GLU A 170 5.77 -15.63 -8.96
C GLU A 170 5.62 -14.55 -7.88
N GLY A 171 4.71 -13.60 -8.10
CA GLY A 171 4.45 -12.49 -7.17
C GLY A 171 5.14 -11.17 -7.54
N LEU A 172 6.10 -11.16 -8.48
CA LEU A 172 6.67 -9.91 -9.00
C LEU A 172 6.07 -9.55 -10.35
N THR A 173 5.56 -8.32 -10.47
CA THR A 173 5.12 -7.78 -11.75
C THR A 173 6.32 -7.38 -12.62
N PRO A 174 6.18 -7.36 -13.95
CA PRO A 174 7.19 -6.81 -14.87
C PRO A 174 7.77 -5.44 -14.48
N LYS A 175 6.93 -4.53 -14.00
CA LYS A 175 7.36 -3.20 -13.55
C LYS A 175 8.13 -3.25 -12.23
N MET A 176 7.74 -4.11 -11.30
CA MET A 176 8.52 -4.35 -10.08
C MET A 176 9.91 -4.90 -10.41
N ILE A 177 10.00 -5.85 -11.35
CA ILE A 177 11.29 -6.40 -11.81
C ILE A 177 12.17 -5.31 -12.44
N GLU A 178 11.60 -4.39 -13.23
CA GLU A 178 12.32 -3.23 -13.78
C GLU A 178 12.86 -2.34 -12.65
N ALA A 179 12.04 -2.00 -11.65
CA ALA A 179 12.45 -1.18 -10.51
C ALA A 179 13.58 -1.84 -9.70
N LEU A 180 13.48 -3.13 -9.41
CA LEU A 180 14.53 -3.92 -8.75
C LEU A 180 15.83 -3.92 -9.56
N ALA A 181 15.72 -4.05 -10.88
CA ALA A 181 16.87 -4.05 -11.78
C ALA A 181 17.63 -2.73 -11.79
N GLU A 182 16.93 -1.60 -11.68
CA GLU A 182 17.51 -0.26 -11.61
C GLU A 182 18.38 -0.08 -10.35
N ASP A 183 18.03 -0.74 -9.25
CA ASP A 183 18.83 -0.77 -8.01
C ASP A 183 19.87 -1.91 -7.99
N GLY A 184 19.96 -2.69 -9.07
CA GLY A 184 20.99 -3.70 -9.24
C GLY A 184 20.63 -5.09 -8.72
N ILE A 185 19.38 -5.32 -8.31
CA ILE A 185 18.85 -6.64 -7.98
C ILE A 185 18.50 -7.35 -9.30
N LYS A 186 19.31 -8.35 -9.67
CA LYS A 186 19.24 -8.96 -11.02
C LYS A 186 18.87 -10.42 -11.00
N THR A 187 19.03 -11.08 -9.87
CA THR A 187 18.80 -12.51 -9.71
C THR A 187 17.83 -12.76 -8.57
N LEU A 188 17.24 -13.96 -8.54
CA LEU A 188 16.44 -14.39 -7.41
C LEU A 188 17.26 -14.45 -6.10
N GLU A 189 18.56 -14.75 -6.19
CA GLU A 189 19.46 -14.73 -5.04
C GLU A 189 19.63 -13.31 -4.48
N ASP A 190 19.85 -12.31 -5.34
CA ASP A 190 19.93 -10.91 -4.91
C ASP A 190 18.65 -10.49 -4.18
N PHE A 191 17.49 -10.80 -4.78
CA PHE A 191 16.18 -10.47 -4.22
C PHE A 191 15.94 -11.14 -2.86
N ALA A 192 16.33 -12.41 -2.72
CA ALA A 192 16.18 -13.15 -1.46
C ALA A 192 17.06 -12.59 -0.31
N THR A 193 18.11 -11.82 -0.63
CA THR A 193 18.94 -11.14 0.37
C THR A 193 18.40 -9.80 0.83
N CYS A 194 17.46 -9.21 0.09
CA CYS A 194 16.83 -7.95 0.47
C CYS A 194 16.14 -8.08 1.82
N ALA A 195 16.13 -6.97 2.56
CA ALA A 195 15.24 -6.84 3.68
C ALA A 195 13.83 -6.44 3.19
N ASP A 196 12.82 -6.88 3.93
CA ASP A 196 11.41 -6.50 3.76
C ASP A 196 11.23 -4.97 3.70
N TRP A 197 11.86 -4.24 4.63
CA TRP A 197 11.77 -2.77 4.69
C TRP A 197 12.51 -2.06 3.54
N GLU A 198 13.52 -2.69 2.91
CA GLU A 198 14.18 -2.12 1.71
C GLU A 198 13.23 -2.15 0.50
N LEU A 199 12.28 -3.08 0.49
CA LEU A 199 11.29 -3.24 -0.57
C LEU A 199 10.04 -2.39 -0.30
N ALA A 200 9.40 -2.55 0.86
CA ALA A 200 8.16 -1.86 1.20
C ALA A 200 8.37 -0.39 1.61
N GLY A 201 9.59 -0.05 2.03
CA GLY A 201 9.89 1.25 2.61
C GLY A 201 9.57 1.29 4.11
N GLY A 202 9.93 2.40 4.75
CA GLY A 202 9.71 2.53 6.18
C GLY A 202 10.21 3.85 6.75
N TRP A 203 10.36 3.84 8.07
CA TRP A 203 10.80 5.02 8.81
C TRP A 203 11.94 4.67 9.76
N THR A 204 13.13 5.21 9.50
CA THR A 204 14.26 5.11 10.43
C THR A 204 14.33 6.34 11.33
N THR A 205 14.81 6.17 12.57
CA THR A 205 15.12 7.31 13.46
C THR A 205 16.61 7.62 13.39
N VAL A 206 16.96 8.78 12.83
CA VAL A 206 18.33 9.30 12.80
C VAL A 206 18.39 10.53 13.69
N ASP A 207 19.26 10.52 14.71
CA ASP A 207 19.43 11.62 15.67
C ASP A 207 18.15 12.09 16.38
N GLY A 208 17.16 11.21 16.52
CA GLY A 208 15.86 11.50 17.15
C GLY A 208 14.82 12.12 16.22
N GLU A 209 15.11 12.23 14.92
CA GLU A 209 14.17 12.63 13.87
C GLU A 209 13.79 11.40 13.03
N ARG A 210 12.48 11.24 12.74
CA ARG A 210 12.01 10.19 11.81
C ARG A 210 12.36 10.65 10.40
N VAL A 211 13.12 9.84 9.68
CA VAL A 211 13.43 10.00 8.26
C VAL A 211 12.69 8.89 7.52
N LYS A 212 12.04 9.25 6.41
CA LYS A 212 11.39 8.27 5.55
C LYS A 212 12.47 7.60 4.69
N ASP A 213 12.47 6.28 4.68
CA ASP A 213 13.27 5.47 3.78
C ASP A 213 12.31 4.94 2.70
N ASP A 214 12.44 5.44 1.48
CA ASP A 214 11.58 5.03 0.38
C ASP A 214 11.93 3.61 -0.05
N GLY A 215 10.92 2.74 -0.14
CA GLY A 215 11.09 1.35 -0.55
C GLY A 215 11.24 1.20 -2.06
N LEU A 216 11.99 0.20 -2.51
CA LEU A 216 12.14 -0.09 -3.94
C LEU A 216 10.81 -0.42 -4.63
N LEU A 217 9.88 -1.03 -3.88
CA LEU A 217 8.57 -1.45 -4.36
C LEU A 217 7.41 -0.64 -3.75
N GLU A 218 7.69 0.37 -2.91
CA GLU A 218 6.67 1.18 -2.23
C GLU A 218 5.69 1.83 -3.21
N SER A 219 6.15 2.26 -4.39
CA SER A 219 5.31 2.86 -5.43
C SER A 219 4.31 1.91 -6.10
N PHE A 220 4.40 0.61 -5.80
CA PHE A 220 3.49 -0.42 -6.28
C PHE A 220 2.56 -0.92 -5.16
N ASP A 221 2.43 -0.13 -4.08
CA ASP A 221 1.58 -0.40 -2.93
C ASP A 221 1.91 -1.73 -2.22
N VAL A 222 3.17 -2.18 -2.31
CA VAL A 222 3.64 -3.40 -1.63
C VAL A 222 3.80 -3.12 -0.13
N SER A 223 3.00 -3.80 0.68
CA SER A 223 3.08 -3.68 2.14
C SER A 223 4.34 -4.36 2.71
N LEU A 224 4.66 -4.08 3.97
CA LEU A 224 5.80 -4.72 4.64
C LEU A 224 5.60 -6.24 4.77
N GLU A 225 4.37 -6.67 5.06
CA GLU A 225 4.00 -8.08 5.13
C GLU A 225 4.13 -8.76 3.76
N GLU A 226 3.63 -8.12 2.71
CA GLU A 226 3.77 -8.64 1.34
C GLU A 226 5.24 -8.73 0.91
N ALA A 227 6.04 -7.72 1.21
CA ALA A 227 7.48 -7.74 0.96
C ALA A 227 8.17 -8.88 1.71
N GLN A 228 7.81 -9.08 2.98
CA GLN A 228 8.32 -10.18 3.79
C GLN A 228 7.96 -11.53 3.15
N ASP A 229 6.70 -11.73 2.74
CA ASP A 229 6.23 -12.97 2.12
C ASP A 229 6.91 -13.25 0.78
N LEU A 230 7.12 -12.23 -0.06
CA LEU A 230 7.84 -12.34 -1.32
C LEU A 230 9.29 -12.78 -1.10
N VAL A 231 10.00 -12.13 -0.17
CA VAL A 231 11.39 -12.48 0.17
C VAL A 231 11.48 -13.88 0.76
N MET A 232 10.55 -14.25 1.66
CA MET A 232 10.50 -15.59 2.25
C MET A 232 10.23 -16.66 1.19
N THR A 233 9.31 -16.39 0.27
CA THR A 233 9.02 -17.28 -0.86
C THR A 233 10.25 -17.47 -1.75
N ALA A 234 10.99 -16.39 -2.05
CA ALA A 234 12.24 -16.48 -2.80
C ALA A 234 13.30 -17.36 -2.08
N ARG A 235 13.45 -17.19 -0.76
CA ARG A 235 14.37 -18.00 0.07
C ARG A 235 13.99 -19.48 0.07
N ILE A 236 12.70 -19.80 0.10
CA ILE A 236 12.19 -21.18 0.00
C ILE A 236 12.52 -21.77 -1.38
N VAL A 237 12.27 -21.02 -2.46
CA VAL A 237 12.55 -21.48 -3.83
C VAL A 237 14.05 -21.78 -4.02
N LEU A 238 14.92 -20.98 -3.40
CA LEU A 238 16.38 -21.21 -3.38
C LEU A 238 16.84 -22.31 -2.42
N GLY A 239 15.94 -22.82 -1.57
CA GLY A 239 16.24 -23.82 -0.55
C GLY A 239 17.06 -23.29 0.63
N TRP A 240 17.04 -21.97 0.87
CA TRP A 240 17.70 -21.36 2.03
C TRP A 240 16.90 -21.54 3.32
N VAL A 241 15.57 -21.70 3.18
CA VAL A 241 14.62 -21.94 4.27
C VAL A 241 13.82 -23.19 3.93
N ASP A 242 13.66 -24.10 4.90
CA ASP A 242 12.77 -25.25 4.77
C ASP A 242 11.33 -24.81 5.08
N PRO A 243 10.34 -25.04 4.19
CA PRO A 243 8.94 -24.72 4.45
C PRO A 243 8.38 -25.32 5.75
N ASN A 244 8.93 -26.45 6.21
CA ASN A 244 8.48 -27.10 7.44
C ASN A 244 8.91 -26.35 8.70
N ASP A 245 9.95 -25.53 8.64
CA ASP A 245 10.42 -24.71 9.76
C ASP A 245 9.51 -23.48 10.00
N LEU A 246 8.65 -23.14 9.03
CA LEU A 246 7.67 -22.05 9.13
C LEU A 246 6.37 -22.49 9.84
N ILE A 247 6.09 -23.80 9.85
CA ILE A 247 4.86 -24.35 10.45
C ILE A 247 4.95 -24.37 12.00
N THR A 248 6.16 -24.32 12.56
CA THR A 248 6.37 -24.43 14.01
C THR A 248 6.00 -23.19 14.84
N GLU A 249 5.79 -22.02 14.23
CA GLU A 249 5.41 -20.82 15.00
C GLU A 249 3.88 -20.67 15.20
N GLY A 250 3.05 -21.43 14.46
CA GLY A 250 1.59 -21.40 14.58
C GLY A 250 0.96 -22.46 15.48
N ALA A 251 1.74 -23.47 15.91
CA ALA A 251 1.21 -24.64 16.63
C ALA A 251 1.41 -24.60 18.16
N ASP A 252 2.25 -23.70 18.68
CA ASP A 252 2.53 -23.63 20.12
C ASP A 252 1.54 -22.74 20.90
N ALA A 253 0.53 -22.15 20.24
CA ALA A 253 -0.49 -21.33 20.90
C ALA A 253 -1.76 -22.10 21.34
N ASP A 254 -1.99 -23.32 20.83
CA ASP A 254 -3.25 -24.06 21.07
C ASP A 254 -3.15 -25.22 22.08
N ASP A 255 -1.96 -25.58 22.59
CA ASP A 255 -1.80 -26.74 23.50
C ASP A 255 -1.66 -26.38 25.00
N ALA A 256 -2.01 -25.14 25.39
CA ALA A 256 -1.89 -24.68 26.79
C ALA A 256 -3.23 -24.51 27.55
N THR A 257 -4.36 -25.02 27.02
CA THR A 257 -5.67 -24.91 27.70
C THR A 257 -6.44 -26.21 27.89
N GLU A 258 -5.77 -27.35 28.10
CA GLU A 258 -6.43 -28.55 28.64
C GLU A 258 -5.56 -29.28 29.67
N THR A 259 -5.44 -28.75 30.90
CA THR A 259 -5.15 -29.60 32.08
C THR A 259 -5.47 -28.93 33.42
N GLU A 260 -6.72 -28.52 33.66
CA GLU A 260 -7.24 -28.36 35.03
C GLU A 260 -8.72 -28.77 35.10
N GLU A 261 -9.01 -30.08 35.10
CA GLU A 261 -10.19 -30.65 35.75
C GLU A 261 -9.98 -32.16 35.94
N GLU A 262 -9.48 -32.55 37.12
CA GLU A 262 -9.83 -33.78 37.87
C GLU A 262 -8.83 -34.02 39.01
N SER A 263 -9.15 -33.54 40.22
CA SER A 263 -9.19 -34.33 41.48
C SER A 263 -9.48 -33.48 42.72
#